data_AF-A0A1B6GDP9-F1
#
_entry.id   AF-A0A1B6GDP9-F1
#
_cell.length_a   1.000
_cell.length_b   1.000
_cell.length_c   1.000
_cell.angle_alpha   90.00
_cell.angle_beta   90.00
_cell.angle_gamma   90.00
#
_symmetry.space_group_name_H-M   'P 1'
#
loop_
_entity.id
_entity.type
_entity.pdbx_description
1 polymer ?
#
loop_
_entity_poly.entity_id
_entity_poly.type
_entity_poly.pdbx_seq_one_letter_code
_entity_poly.pdbx_strand_id
1 'polypeptide(L)'
;KGEVRWMFQHLDIDSDSQLSLQELYDLEHDQNEHCIKPFLDACDTDRDIFVSPHEWCKCFDKTDRPCAAVKRRITSNIGVYVPECDGEGYYQATQCHSSVGMCWCVDKHGVELPNSRTRGKPNCEALIGKSKPAAKLPPVDDLNNDNDDDDDDSDQDLEGSADQPLDF
;
A
#
# COMPACT_ATOMS: atom_id res chain seq x y z
N LYS A 1 -15.88 1.14 -7.71
CA LYS A 1 -15.13 0.35 -6.71
C LYS A 1 -15.81 0.52 -5.34
N GLY A 2 -16.27 -0.55 -4.69
CA GLY A 2 -16.97 -0.44 -3.39
C GLY A 2 -16.11 0.17 -2.28
N GLU A 3 -14.79 -0.05 -2.35
CA GLU A 3 -13.86 0.44 -1.34
C GLU A 3 -13.71 1.96 -1.30
N VAL A 4 -13.69 2.58 -2.48
CA VAL A 4 -13.57 4.04 -2.61
C VAL A 4 -14.76 4.76 -1.96
N ARG A 5 -15.94 4.14 -2.03
CA ARG A 5 -17.18 4.72 -1.47
C ARG A 5 -17.25 4.59 0.05
N TRP A 6 -16.69 3.53 0.64
CA TRP A 6 -16.61 3.45 2.11
C TRP A 6 -15.66 4.54 2.64
N MET A 7 -14.53 4.76 1.95
CA MET A 7 -13.52 5.75 2.38
C MET A 7 -14.10 7.15 2.42
N PHE A 8 -14.87 7.51 1.38
CA PHE A 8 -15.59 8.78 1.34
C PHE A 8 -16.47 8.96 2.59
N GLN A 9 -17.31 7.96 2.89
CA GLN A 9 -18.25 8.02 4.01
C GLN A 9 -17.56 8.11 5.38
N HIS A 10 -16.32 7.61 5.49
CA HIS A 10 -15.57 7.66 6.74
C HIS A 10 -14.92 9.02 6.98
N LEU A 11 -14.61 9.73 5.91
CA LEU A 11 -14.01 11.07 5.95
C LEU A 11 -15.07 12.17 6.04
N ASP A 12 -16.27 11.93 5.51
CA ASP A 12 -17.44 12.81 5.60
C ASP A 12 -18.04 12.76 7.02
N ILE A 13 -17.45 13.53 7.94
CA ILE A 13 -17.75 13.49 9.38
C ILE A 13 -19.08 14.17 9.67
N ASP A 14 -19.38 15.27 8.96
CA ASP A 14 -20.61 16.01 9.15
C ASP A 14 -21.77 15.52 8.26
N SER A 15 -21.51 14.53 7.39
CA SER A 15 -22.47 13.86 6.52
C SER A 15 -23.12 14.79 5.49
N ASP A 16 -22.42 15.85 5.08
CA ASP A 16 -22.89 16.81 4.09
C ASP A 16 -22.66 16.35 2.64
N SER A 17 -22.07 15.17 2.46
CA SER A 17 -21.74 14.56 1.16
C SER A 17 -20.69 15.34 0.35
N GLN A 18 -19.88 16.16 1.02
CA GLN A 18 -18.69 16.79 0.47
C GLN A 18 -17.51 16.44 1.37
N LEU A 19 -16.29 16.55 0.84
CA LEU A 19 -15.08 16.47 1.66
C LEU A 19 -14.44 17.84 1.67
N SER A 20 -14.53 18.50 2.82
CA SER A 20 -13.89 19.78 3.06
C SER A 20 -12.40 19.62 3.42
N LEU A 21 -11.63 20.71 3.32
CA LEU A 21 -10.24 20.74 3.78
C LEU A 21 -10.08 20.35 5.26
N GLN A 22 -11.12 20.58 6.09
CA GLN A 22 -11.08 20.24 7.51
C GLN A 22 -11.21 18.73 7.74
N GLU A 23 -11.98 18.05 6.92
CA GLU A 23 -12.16 16.58 6.98
C GLU A 23 -10.99 15.82 6.35
N LEU A 24 -10.32 16.46 5.39
CA LEU A 24 -9.11 15.95 4.75
C LEU A 24 -7.82 16.31 5.52
N TYR A 25 -7.93 17.08 6.60
CA TYR A 25 -6.78 17.65 7.30
C TYR A 25 -5.73 16.61 7.71
N ASP A 26 -6.17 15.48 8.28
CA ASP A 26 -5.28 14.39 8.72
C ASP A 26 -4.55 13.70 7.55
N LEU A 27 -5.12 13.74 6.35
CA LEU A 27 -4.51 13.21 5.13
C LEU A 27 -3.57 14.23 4.48
N GLU A 28 -3.85 15.53 4.64
CA GLU A 28 -3.02 16.62 4.14
C GLU A 28 -1.91 17.05 5.09
N HIS A 29 -1.89 16.66 6.37
CA HIS A 29 -0.86 17.10 7.33
C HIS A 29 0.02 15.97 7.88
N ASP A 30 0.02 14.81 7.21
CA ASP A 30 0.96 13.73 7.47
C ASP A 30 2.23 13.87 6.60
N GLN A 31 3.24 13.03 6.84
CA GLN A 31 4.49 12.94 6.05
C GLN A 31 4.22 12.78 4.54
N ASN A 32 3.03 12.33 4.16
CA ASN A 32 2.59 12.12 2.78
C ASN A 32 1.83 13.31 2.16
N GLU A 33 1.71 14.46 2.84
CA GLU A 33 1.05 15.68 2.34
C GLU A 33 1.46 16.02 0.90
N HIS A 34 2.77 16.00 0.64
CA HIS A 34 3.38 16.30 -0.65
C HIS A 34 2.94 15.34 -1.78
N CYS A 35 2.38 14.18 -1.44
CA CYS A 35 1.78 13.23 -2.37
C CYS A 35 0.26 13.39 -2.47
N ILE A 36 -0.41 13.63 -1.34
CA ILE A 36 -1.86 13.55 -1.23
C ILE A 36 -2.54 14.86 -1.65
N LYS A 37 -2.01 16.02 -1.24
CA LYS A 37 -2.61 17.33 -1.57
C LYS A 37 -2.67 17.60 -3.08
N PRO A 38 -1.56 17.50 -3.85
CA PRO A 38 -1.61 17.67 -5.30
C PRO A 38 -2.47 16.62 -6.01
N PHE A 39 -2.63 15.44 -5.40
CA PHE A 39 -3.49 14.39 -5.90
C PHE A 39 -4.97 14.74 -5.72
N LEU A 40 -5.39 15.19 -4.54
CA LEU A 40 -6.76 15.60 -4.25
C LEU A 40 -7.16 16.85 -5.05
N ASP A 41 -6.26 17.82 -5.21
CA ASP A 41 -6.48 18.99 -6.08
C ASP A 41 -6.71 18.59 -7.55
N ALA A 42 -6.10 17.47 -8.00
CA ALA A 42 -6.33 16.94 -9.35
C ALA A 42 -7.63 16.13 -9.47
N CYS A 43 -8.21 15.71 -8.33
CA CYS A 43 -9.51 15.04 -8.28
C CYS A 43 -10.66 16.04 -8.44
N ASP A 44 -10.52 17.25 -7.87
CA ASP A 44 -11.43 18.38 -8.02
C ASP A 44 -11.45 18.85 -9.49
N THR A 45 -12.45 18.38 -10.24
CA THR A 45 -12.52 18.56 -11.69
C THR A 45 -13.19 19.86 -12.07
N ASP A 46 -14.15 20.33 -11.27
CA ASP A 46 -14.86 21.58 -11.50
C ASP A 46 -14.31 22.77 -10.70
N ARG A 47 -13.32 22.52 -9.83
CA ARG A 47 -12.51 23.49 -9.08
C ARG A 47 -13.30 24.28 -8.05
N ASP A 48 -14.21 23.59 -7.36
CA ASP A 48 -15.03 24.21 -6.33
C ASP A 48 -14.43 24.09 -4.91
N ILE A 49 -13.22 23.52 -4.77
CA ILE A 49 -12.45 23.30 -3.52
C ILE A 49 -12.98 22.13 -2.69
N PHE A 50 -14.14 21.58 -3.03
CA PHE A 50 -14.69 20.40 -2.39
C PHE A 50 -14.46 19.20 -3.29
N VAL A 51 -14.35 18.01 -2.69
CA VAL A 51 -14.31 16.77 -3.48
C VAL A 51 -15.65 16.08 -3.33
N SER A 52 -16.47 16.14 -4.38
CA SER A 52 -17.77 15.45 -4.40
C SER A 52 -17.61 13.92 -4.52
N PRO A 53 -18.65 13.12 -4.21
CA PRO A 53 -18.60 11.67 -4.37
C PRO A 53 -18.32 11.24 -5.82
N HIS A 54 -18.75 12.05 -6.80
CA HIS A 54 -18.52 11.78 -8.21
C HIS A 54 -17.05 11.97 -8.59
N GLU A 55 -16.44 13.07 -8.16
CA GLU A 55 -15.04 13.40 -8.40
C GLU A 55 -14.12 12.43 -7.68
N TRP A 56 -14.44 12.14 -6.43
CA TRP A 56 -13.76 11.12 -5.64
C TRP A 56 -13.73 9.77 -6.38
N CYS A 57 -14.90 9.26 -6.81
CA CYS A 57 -14.96 8.01 -7.57
C CYS A 57 -14.17 8.07 -8.88
N LYS A 58 -14.28 9.17 -9.63
CA LYS A 58 -13.59 9.36 -10.91
C LYS A 58 -12.07 9.44 -10.74
N CYS A 59 -11.60 10.02 -9.65
CA CYS A 59 -10.18 10.13 -9.33
C CYS A 59 -9.56 8.74 -9.08
N PHE A 60 -10.28 7.90 -8.33
CA PHE A 60 -9.85 6.53 -8.06
C PHE A 60 -10.24 5.51 -9.14
N ASP A 61 -11.05 5.87 -10.13
CA ASP A 61 -11.32 5.01 -11.28
C ASP A 61 -10.09 4.87 -12.19
N LYS A 62 -9.23 5.90 -12.21
CA LYS A 62 -8.00 5.95 -13.02
C LYS A 62 -6.71 5.68 -12.24
N THR A 63 -6.79 5.51 -10.91
CA THR A 63 -5.64 4.98 -10.16
C THR A 63 -5.49 3.52 -10.53
N ASP A 64 -4.61 3.29 -11.49
CA ASP A 64 -4.24 1.96 -11.90
C ASP A 64 -3.65 1.23 -10.70
N ARG A 65 -4.12 -0.01 -10.54
CA ARG A 65 -3.46 -1.00 -9.71
C ARG A 65 -2.00 -1.17 -10.18
N PRO A 66 -1.10 -1.62 -9.30
CA PRO A 66 0.34 -1.49 -9.53
C PRO A 66 0.82 -2.14 -10.83
N CYS A 67 0.27 -3.29 -11.24
CA CYS A 67 0.64 -3.93 -12.50
C CYS A 67 0.18 -3.11 -13.71
N ALA A 68 -1.09 -2.69 -13.72
CA ALA A 68 -1.64 -1.87 -14.80
C ALA A 68 -0.88 -0.54 -14.95
N ALA A 69 -0.49 0.07 -13.82
CA ALA A 69 0.28 1.31 -13.79
C ALA A 69 1.66 1.15 -14.43
N VAL A 70 2.37 0.06 -14.10
CA VAL A 70 3.66 -0.27 -14.72
C VAL A 70 3.48 -0.57 -16.21
N LYS A 71 2.47 -1.39 -16.55
CA LYS A 71 2.19 -1.77 -17.94
C LYS A 71 1.87 -0.58 -18.83
N ARG A 72 1.13 0.42 -18.33
CA ARG A 72 0.82 1.67 -19.06
C ARG A 72 2.06 2.50 -19.42
N ARG A 73 3.14 2.42 -18.63
CA ARG A 73 4.38 3.18 -18.88
C ARG A 73 5.26 2.54 -19.95
N ILE A 74 4.99 1.29 -20.34
CA ILE A 74 5.76 0.56 -21.34
C ILE A 74 5.22 0.90 -22.73
N THR A 75 6.02 1.59 -23.53
CA THR A 75 5.67 2.03 -24.89
C THR A 75 6.14 1.06 -25.98
N SER A 76 7.07 0.16 -25.66
CA SER A 76 7.65 -0.82 -26.60
C SER A 76 7.76 -2.19 -25.94
N ASN A 77 7.36 -3.23 -26.69
CA ASN A 77 7.37 -4.61 -26.24
C ASN A 77 8.62 -5.39 -26.71
N ILE A 78 9.59 -4.71 -27.33
CA ILE A 78 10.76 -5.39 -27.90
C ILE A 78 11.86 -5.45 -26.84
N GLY A 79 12.17 -6.66 -26.38
CA GLY A 79 13.31 -6.94 -25.48
C GLY A 79 13.11 -6.54 -24.01
N VAL A 80 12.02 -5.84 -23.69
CA VAL A 80 11.70 -5.35 -22.35
C VAL A 80 10.71 -6.29 -21.65
N TYR A 81 10.81 -6.38 -20.33
CA TYR A 81 9.84 -7.09 -19.49
C TYR A 81 8.52 -6.33 -19.45
N VAL A 82 7.45 -7.00 -19.88
CA VAL A 82 6.07 -6.50 -19.78
C VAL A 82 5.35 -7.35 -18.74
N PRO A 83 4.85 -6.75 -17.64
CA PRO A 83 4.18 -7.53 -16.61
C PRO A 83 2.82 -8.04 -17.08
N GLU A 84 2.46 -9.23 -16.60
CA GLU A 84 1.16 -9.85 -16.80
C GLU A 84 0.23 -9.44 -15.65
N CYS A 85 -0.87 -8.77 -16.00
CA CYS A 85 -1.85 -8.30 -15.02
C CYS A 85 -3.12 -9.16 -15.07
N ASP A 86 -3.81 -9.28 -13.95
CA ASP A 86 -5.16 -9.85 -13.90
C ASP A 86 -6.22 -8.84 -14.38
N GLY A 87 -7.50 -9.23 -14.35
CA GLY A 87 -8.61 -8.38 -14.77
C GLY A 87 -8.86 -7.17 -13.87
N GLU A 88 -8.31 -7.16 -12.65
CA GLU A 88 -8.41 -6.04 -11.71
C GLU A 88 -7.21 -5.08 -11.83
N GLY A 89 -6.15 -5.48 -12.52
CA GLY A 89 -4.92 -4.72 -12.73
C GLY A 89 -3.81 -5.01 -11.72
N TYR A 90 -3.95 -6.03 -10.88
CA TYR A 90 -2.86 -6.56 -10.05
C TYR A 90 -1.98 -7.52 -10.84
N TYR A 91 -0.83 -7.92 -10.27
CA TYR A 91 0.05 -8.87 -10.94
C TYR A 91 -0.54 -10.27 -10.92
N GLN A 92 -0.49 -10.97 -12.06
CA GLN A 92 -0.72 -12.41 -12.07
C GLN A 92 0.38 -13.12 -11.27
N ALA A 93 0.02 -14.18 -10.56
CA ALA A 93 0.97 -14.90 -9.69
C ALA A 93 2.22 -15.39 -10.43
N THR A 94 2.13 -15.71 -11.72
CA THR A 94 3.28 -16.03 -12.57
C THR A 94 3.63 -14.82 -13.44
N GLN A 95 4.90 -14.43 -13.46
CA GLN A 95 5.43 -13.41 -14.37
C GLN A 95 6.53 -14.01 -15.24
N CYS A 96 6.60 -13.61 -16.50
CA CYS A 96 7.57 -14.12 -17.46
C CYS A 96 8.24 -12.99 -18.25
N HIS A 97 9.58 -13.00 -18.28
CA HIS A 97 10.37 -12.16 -19.16
C HIS A 97 10.72 -12.92 -20.44
N SER A 98 9.85 -12.78 -21.45
CA SER A 98 9.90 -13.56 -22.69
C SER A 98 11.24 -13.44 -23.46
N SER A 99 11.88 -12.26 -23.44
CA SER A 99 13.17 -12.05 -24.13
C SER A 99 14.33 -12.81 -23.48
N VAL A 100 14.28 -13.02 -22.16
CA VAL A 100 15.31 -13.73 -21.38
C VAL A 100 14.93 -15.21 -21.17
N GLY A 101 13.66 -15.57 -21.36
CA GLY A 101 13.15 -16.93 -21.17
C GLY A 101 13.06 -17.36 -19.70
N MET A 102 12.93 -16.38 -18.79
CA MET A 102 12.83 -16.61 -17.34
C MET A 102 11.45 -16.24 -16.83
N CYS A 103 10.90 -17.05 -15.93
CA CYS A 103 9.66 -16.75 -15.22
C CYS A 103 9.85 -16.91 -13.71
N TRP A 104 9.03 -16.24 -12.91
CA TRP A 104 9.05 -16.29 -11.46
C TRP A 104 7.64 -16.11 -10.90
N CYS A 105 7.48 -16.35 -9.60
CA CYS A 105 6.22 -16.11 -8.91
C CYS A 105 6.26 -14.78 -8.19
N VAL A 106 5.14 -14.06 -8.18
CA VAL A 106 4.98 -12.79 -7.46
C VAL A 106 3.71 -12.81 -6.60
N ASP A 107 3.67 -11.94 -5.60
CA ASP A 107 2.43 -11.59 -4.91
C ASP A 107 1.58 -10.60 -5.75
N LYS A 108 0.40 -10.22 -5.23
CA LYS A 108 -0.51 -9.30 -5.92
C LYS A 108 0.10 -7.91 -6.20
N HIS A 109 1.14 -7.51 -5.46
CA HIS A 109 1.83 -6.24 -5.59
C HIS A 109 3.07 -6.30 -6.48
N GLY A 110 3.45 -7.50 -6.95
CA GLY A 110 4.57 -7.71 -7.87
C GLY A 110 5.88 -8.07 -7.17
N VAL A 111 5.85 -8.34 -5.86
CA VAL A 111 7.04 -8.78 -5.11
C VAL A 111 7.32 -10.24 -5.44
N GLU A 112 8.53 -10.53 -5.92
CA GLU A 112 8.96 -11.88 -6.26
C GLU A 112 9.07 -12.79 -5.02
N LEU A 113 8.49 -13.98 -5.12
CA LEU A 113 8.64 -15.01 -4.11
C LEU A 113 10.05 -15.60 -4.18
N PRO A 114 10.74 -15.79 -3.03
CA PRO A 114 12.10 -16.30 -3.01
C PRO A 114 12.17 -17.69 -3.64
N ASN A 115 13.25 -17.95 -4.38
CA ASN A 115 13.53 -19.23 -5.05
C ASN A 115 12.46 -19.67 -6.07
N SER A 116 11.69 -18.74 -6.63
CA SER A 116 10.65 -19.04 -7.64
C SER A 116 11.12 -18.90 -9.09
N ARG A 117 12.25 -18.20 -9.32
CA ARG A 117 12.76 -17.89 -10.65
C ARG A 117 13.31 -19.13 -11.36
N THR A 118 12.81 -19.40 -12.56
CA THR A 118 13.16 -20.59 -13.35
C THR A 118 13.06 -20.35 -14.86
N ARG A 119 13.68 -21.23 -15.66
CA ARG A 119 13.44 -21.31 -17.11
C ARG A 119 12.20 -22.16 -17.35
N GLY A 120 11.15 -21.57 -17.89
CA GLY A 120 9.82 -22.20 -18.05
C GLY A 120 8.82 -21.76 -16.99
N LYS A 121 7.64 -22.38 -16.94
CA LYS A 121 6.52 -21.93 -16.09
C LYS A 121 6.64 -22.46 -14.65
N PRO A 122 6.82 -21.62 -13.62
CA PRO A 122 6.85 -22.07 -12.23
C PRO A 122 5.44 -22.46 -11.73
N ASN A 123 5.38 -23.32 -10.71
CA ASN A 123 4.14 -23.66 -10.02
C ASN A 123 3.94 -22.71 -8.83
N CYS A 124 3.27 -21.58 -9.07
CA CYS A 124 3.07 -20.55 -8.03
C CYS A 124 2.04 -20.92 -6.97
N GLU A 125 1.04 -21.74 -7.30
CA GLU A 125 0.04 -22.22 -6.33
C GLU A 125 0.70 -22.99 -5.17
N ALA A 126 1.67 -23.85 -5.50
CA ALA A 126 2.42 -24.62 -4.52
C ALA A 126 3.38 -23.79 -3.65
N LEU A 127 3.74 -22.57 -4.08
CA LEU A 127 4.66 -21.69 -3.34
C LEU A 127 3.90 -20.73 -2.41
N ILE A 128 2.76 -20.19 -2.88
CA ILE A 128 1.89 -19.32 -2.08
C ILE A 128 1.28 -20.10 -0.89
N GLY A 129 1.00 -21.40 -1.07
CA GLY A 129 0.54 -22.27 0.02
C GLY A 129 1.61 -22.65 1.06
N LYS A 130 2.91 -22.44 0.75
CA LYS A 130 4.04 -22.73 1.66
C LYS A 130 4.50 -21.51 2.44
N SER A 131 4.19 -20.30 1.96
CA SER A 131 4.27 -19.06 2.74
C SER A 131 3.07 -18.97 3.68
N LYS A 132 2.97 -19.86 4.67
CA LYS A 132 2.16 -19.54 5.85
C LYS A 132 2.78 -18.30 6.52
N PRO A 133 1.98 -17.35 7.02
CA PRO A 133 2.51 -16.21 7.76
C PRO A 133 3.34 -16.75 8.92
N ALA A 134 4.51 -16.13 9.14
CA ALA A 134 5.24 -16.29 10.38
C ALA A 134 4.26 -16.14 11.55
N ALA A 135 4.33 -17.09 12.46
CA ALA A 135 3.50 -17.29 13.65
C ALA A 135 2.65 -16.08 14.07
N LYS A 136 1.32 -16.30 14.19
CA LYS A 136 0.55 -15.63 15.25
C LYS A 136 1.36 -15.79 16.53
N LEU A 137 1.77 -14.69 17.15
CA LEU A 137 2.21 -14.73 18.54
C LEU A 137 1.10 -15.45 19.34
N PRO A 138 1.45 -16.35 20.28
CA PRO A 138 0.46 -16.92 21.17
C PRO A 138 -0.24 -15.79 21.95
N PRO A 139 -1.52 -15.96 22.32
CA PRO A 139 -2.13 -15.11 23.34
C PRO A 139 -1.24 -15.14 24.58
N VAL A 140 -0.90 -13.96 25.11
CA VAL A 140 -0.34 -13.87 26.45
C VAL A 140 -1.43 -14.29 27.42
N ASP A 141 -1.39 -15.55 27.84
CA ASP A 141 -2.21 -16.02 28.95
C ASP A 141 -1.67 -15.39 30.24
N ASP A 142 -2.55 -14.71 30.98
CA ASP A 142 -2.32 -14.15 32.31
C ASP A 142 -1.63 -15.16 33.24
N LEU A 143 -0.35 -14.94 33.53
CA LEU A 143 0.27 -15.43 34.74
C LEU A 143 0.54 -14.26 35.67
N ASN A 144 -0.51 -13.89 36.41
CA ASN A 144 -0.34 -13.27 37.71
C ASN A 144 0.51 -14.22 38.56
N ASN A 145 1.73 -13.80 38.88
CA ASN A 145 2.39 -14.26 40.08
C ASN A 145 3.20 -13.07 40.63
N ASP A 146 2.58 -12.38 41.58
CA ASP A 146 3.24 -11.47 42.49
C ASP A 146 4.44 -12.17 43.16
N ASN A 147 5.58 -11.50 43.19
CA ASN A 147 6.37 -11.22 44.39
C ASN A 147 7.66 -10.48 44.01
N ASP A 148 7.64 -9.19 44.37
CA ASP A 148 8.64 -8.47 45.16
C ASP A 148 10.01 -8.11 44.58
N ASP A 149 10.18 -6.77 44.54
CA ASP A 149 11.33 -5.96 44.96
C ASP A 149 12.58 -5.92 44.07
N ASP A 150 12.76 -4.77 43.39
CA ASP A 150 13.84 -3.84 43.72
C ASP A 150 13.57 -2.47 43.07
N ASP A 151 13.51 -1.44 43.91
CA ASP A 151 13.42 -0.02 43.59
C ASP A 151 14.66 0.48 42.82
N ASP A 152 14.46 1.24 41.73
CA ASP A 152 15.36 2.36 41.41
C ASP A 152 14.60 3.44 40.62
N ASP A 153 14.25 4.52 41.33
CA ASP A 153 13.73 5.77 40.78
C ASP A 153 14.83 6.51 40.01
N SER A 154 14.64 6.70 38.71
CA SER A 154 15.17 7.90 38.05
C SER A 154 14.27 8.35 36.90
N ASP A 155 13.39 9.29 37.22
CA ASP A 155 12.75 10.18 36.27
C ASP A 155 13.81 10.92 35.45
N GLN A 156 13.88 10.68 34.13
CA GLN A 156 14.19 11.73 33.15
C GLN A 156 13.38 11.49 31.87
N ASP A 157 12.50 12.45 31.62
CA ASP A 157 11.86 12.71 30.33
C ASP A 157 12.90 12.69 29.21
N LEU A 158 12.58 12.14 28.04
CA LEU A 158 12.89 12.75 26.73
C LEU A 158 12.43 11.87 25.56
N GLU A 159 11.41 12.39 24.91
CA GLU A 159 10.89 12.04 23.60
C GLU A 159 12.02 12.11 22.54
N GLY A 160 12.47 10.94 22.08
CA GLY A 160 13.55 10.83 21.08
C GLY A 160 13.01 10.71 19.66
N SER A 161 12.76 11.85 19.01
CA SER A 161 12.64 11.93 17.55
C SER A 161 13.99 11.59 16.90
N ALA A 162 13.96 10.67 15.94
CA ALA A 162 15.13 10.22 15.19
C ALA A 162 15.49 11.19 14.05
N ASP A 163 15.93 12.39 14.40
CA ASP A 163 16.68 13.28 13.49
C ASP A 163 18.12 13.39 14.00
N GLN A 164 19.02 12.53 13.49
CA GLN A 164 20.45 12.82 13.53
C GLN A 164 20.96 13.06 12.10
N PRO A 165 21.43 14.28 11.79
CA PRO A 165 22.13 14.54 10.54
C PRO A 165 23.52 13.88 10.57
N LEU A 166 23.84 13.13 9.53
CA LEU A 166 25.19 12.63 9.26
C LEU A 166 26.04 13.80 8.75
N ASP A 167 27.01 14.25 9.54
CA ASP A 167 28.08 15.10 9.06
C ASP A 167 29.31 14.23 8.69
N PHE A 168 29.99 14.65 7.63
CA PHE A 168 31.03 13.91 6.87
C PHE A 168 32.36 13.68 7.62
#